data_AF-A0A497EY76-F1
#
_entry.id   AF-A0A497EY76-F1
#
_cell.length_a   1.000
_cell.length_b   1.000
_cell.length_c   1.000
_cell.angle_alpha   90.00
_cell.angle_beta   90.00
_cell.angle_gamma   90.00
#
_symmetry.space_group_name_H-M   'P 1'
#
loop_
_entity.id
_entity.type
_entity.pdbx_description
1 polymer ?
#
loop_
_entity_poly.entity_id
_entity_poly.type
_entity_poly.pdbx_seq_one_letter_code
_entity_poly.pdbx_strand_id
1 'polypeptide(L)' 'MSKVLSIRIPKELKEEIDELKDFIDIKSEVIQFLKERVKTYKRLKILKEVHNTLKEHPTPPEDIVARMVREDRNSH' A
#
# COMPACT_ATOMS: atom_id res chain seq x y z
N MET A 1 16.01 6.11 -20.16
CA MET A 1 16.21 7.25 -19.24
C MET A 1 16.32 6.72 -17.81
N SER A 2 17.44 6.97 -17.12
CA SER A 2 17.62 6.62 -15.70
C SER A 2 17.59 7.89 -14.84
N LYS A 3 17.16 7.77 -13.58
CA LYS A 3 17.23 8.84 -12.56
C LYS A 3 18.11 8.37 -11.40
N VAL A 4 18.96 9.26 -10.90
CA VAL A 4 19.85 8.97 -9.76
C VAL A 4 19.09 9.22 -8.46
N LEU A 5 19.21 8.28 -7.52
CA LEU A 5 18.64 8.38 -6.17
C LEU A 5 19.79 8.35 -5.16
N SER A 6 20.08 9.51 -4.55
CA SER A 6 21.09 9.63 -3.49
C SER A 6 20.40 9.62 -2.13
N ILE A 7 20.67 8.60 -1.32
CA ILE A 7 20.09 8.43 0.02
C ILE A 7 21.23 8.48 1.04
N ARG A 8 21.06 9.25 2.11
CA ARG A 8 21.96 9.21 3.26
C ARG A 8 21.64 7.96 4.08
N ILE A 9 22.65 7.11 4.28
CA ILE A 9 22.55 5.91 5.11
C ILE A 9 23.48 6.05 6.34
N PRO A 10 23.18 5.33 7.44
CA PRO A 10 24.09 5.24 8.59
C PRO A 10 25.48 4.77 8.17
N LYS A 11 26.52 5.22 8.89
CA LYS A 11 27.92 4.92 8.58
C LYS A 11 28.21 3.41 8.67
N GLU A 12 27.71 2.78 9.73
CA GLU A 12 27.85 1.34 9.99
C GLU A 12 27.32 0.51 8.82
N LEU A 13 26.11 0.83 8.34
CA LEU A 13 25.51 0.15 7.19
C LEU A 13 26.32 0.34 5.91
N LYS A 14 26.97 1.51 5.72
CA LYS A 14 27.83 1.74 4.56
C LYS A 14 29.08 0.88 4.60
N GLU A 15 29.64 0.67 5.79
CA GLU A 15 30.84 -0.15 6.03
C GLU A 15 30.54 -1.62 5.76
N GLU A 16 29.45 -2.17 6.32
CA GLU A 16 29.00 -3.55 6.04
C GLU A 16 28.77 -3.79 4.53
N ILE A 17 28.17 -2.80 3.85
CA ILE A 17 27.95 -2.86 2.41
C ILE A 17 29.26 -2.87 1.62
N ASP A 18 30.27 -2.11 2.05
CA ASP A 18 31.56 -2.08 1.38
C ASP A 18 32.36 -3.37 1.62
N GLU A 19 32.26 -3.99 2.80
CA GLU A 19 32.86 -5.30 3.08
C GLU A 19 32.29 -6.42 2.20
N LEU A 20 30.99 -6.35 1.89
CA LEU A 20 30.28 -7.37 1.11
C LEU A 20 30.25 -7.08 -0.40
N LYS A 21 30.86 -5.98 -0.84
CA LYS A 21 30.76 -5.47 -2.21
C LYS A 21 31.38 -6.40 -3.26
N ASP A 22 32.37 -7.20 -2.88
CA ASP A 22 33.01 -8.17 -3.77
C ASP A 22 32.19 -9.47 -3.90
N PHE A 23 31.26 -9.71 -2.97
CA PHE A 23 30.43 -10.91 -2.95
C PHE A 23 29.02 -10.66 -3.51
N ILE A 24 28.50 -9.45 -3.38
CA ILE A 24 27.11 -9.11 -3.73
C ILE A 24 27.08 -7.88 -4.62
N ASP A 25 26.32 -7.95 -5.72
CA ASP A 25 25.94 -6.75 -6.46
C ASP A 25 24.86 -5.97 -5.67
N ILE A 26 25.33 -5.13 -4.76
CA ILE A 26 24.52 -4.24 -3.93
C ILE A 26 23.55 -3.42 -4.81
N LYS A 27 23.97 -3.01 -6.03
CA LYS A 27 23.12 -2.19 -6.89
C LYS A 27 21.90 -2.98 -7.35
N SER A 28 22.10 -4.21 -7.85
CA SER A 28 20.98 -5.04 -8.29
C SER A 28 20.06 -5.38 -7.12
N GLU A 29 20.64 -5.70 -5.96
CA GLU A 29 19.87 -6.09 -4.78
C GLU A 29 18.98 -4.96 -4.28
N VAL A 30 19.53 -3.74 -4.16
CA VAL A 30 18.77 -2.56 -3.73
C VAL A 30 17.68 -2.21 -4.74
N ILE A 31 17.96 -2.31 -6.05
CA ILE A 31 16.95 -2.05 -7.09
C ILE A 31 15.82 -3.08 -7.02
N GLN A 32 16.15 -4.36 -6.87
CA GLN A 32 15.19 -5.45 -6.75
C GLN A 32 14.31 -5.25 -5.51
N PHE A 33 14.94 -5.00 -4.36
CA PHE A 33 14.26 -4.73 -3.11
C PHE A 33 13.28 -3.55 -3.22
N LEU A 34 13.72 -2.43 -3.79
CA LEU A 34 12.87 -1.27 -4.00
C LEU A 34 11.71 -1.58 -4.96
N LYS A 35 11.96 -2.34 -6.03
CA LYS A 35 10.92 -2.72 -7.01
C LYS A 35 9.83 -3.57 -6.35
N GLU A 36 10.20 -4.55 -5.54
CA GLU A 36 9.26 -5.37 -4.79
C GLU A 36 8.49 -4.56 -3.75
N ARG A 37 9.18 -3.72 -2.97
CA ARG A 37 8.55 -2.83 -1.99
C ARG A 37 7.53 -1.90 -2.64
N VAL A 38 7.88 -1.26 -3.76
CA VAL A 38 6.95 -0.40 -4.51
C VAL A 38 5.72 -1.17 -4.96
N LYS A 39 5.87 -2.41 -5.45
CA LYS A 39 4.74 -3.26 -5.86
C LYS A 39 3.81 -3.54 -4.68
N THR A 40 4.38 -3.87 -3.52
CA THR A 40 3.62 -4.12 -2.28
C THR A 40 2.91 -2.87 -1.78
N TYR A 41 3.59 -1.73 -1.69
CA TYR A 41 2.98 -0.48 -1.24
C TYR A 41 1.93 0.05 -2.22
N LYS A 42 2.08 -0.16 -3.53
CA LYS A 42 1.02 0.16 -4.50
C LYS A 42 -0.25 -0.65 -4.23
N ARG A 43 -0.12 -1.95 -3.96
CA ARG A 43 -1.28 -2.81 -3.59
C ARG A 43 -1.92 -2.34 -2.29
N LEU A 44 -1.13 -2.02 -1.27
CA LEU A 44 -1.63 -1.48 -0.01
C LEU A 44 -2.31 -0.12 -0.19
N LYS A 45 -1.79 0.76 -1.05
CA LYS A 45 -2.40 2.05 -1.36
C LYS A 45 -3.78 1.85 -1.98
N ILE A 46 -3.91 0.97 -2.96
CA ILE A 46 -5.19 0.65 -3.60
C ILE A 46 -6.19 0.10 -2.57
N LEU A 47 -5.75 -0.83 -1.71
CA LEU A 47 -6.61 -1.36 -0.64
C LEU A 47 -7.07 -0.26 0.33
N LYS A 48 -6.17 0.67 0.68
CA LYS A 48 -6.50 1.80 1.55
C LYS A 48 -7.45 2.79 0.87
N GLU A 49 -7.27 3.05 -0.43
CA GLU A 49 -8.17 3.88 -1.23
C GLU A 49 -9.55 3.24 -1.32
N VAL A 50 -9.65 1.93 -1.63
CA VAL A 50 -10.92 1.19 -1.63
C VAL A 50 -11.61 1.23 -0.26
N HIS A 51 -10.87 1.01 0.83
CA HIS A 51 -11.43 1.07 2.19
C HIS A 51 -11.94 2.47 2.55
N ASN A 52 -11.23 3.51 2.11
CA ASN A 52 -11.67 4.89 2.31
C ASN A 52 -12.91 5.21 1.48
N THR A 53 -12.98 4.78 0.22
CA THR A 53 -14.18 4.94 -0.61
C THR A 53 -15.38 4.18 -0.03
N LEU A 54 -15.19 2.97 0.53
CA LEU A 54 -16.27 2.26 1.23
C LEU A 54 -16.70 2.96 2.53
N LYS A 55 -15.79 3.65 3.22
CA LYS A 55 -16.13 4.46 4.40
C LYS A 55 -16.84 5.77 4.05
N GLU A 56 -16.54 6.33 2.87
CA GLU A 56 -17.21 7.52 2.34
C GLU A 56 -18.60 7.23 1.78
N HIS A 57 -18.92 5.95 1.51
CA HIS A 57 -20.31 5.57 1.36
C HIS A 57 -21.00 5.66 2.72
N PRO A 58 -21.99 6.56 2.90
CA PRO A 58 -22.78 6.56 4.11
C PRO A 58 -23.42 5.18 4.19
N THR A 59 -23.26 4.50 5.33
CA THR A 59 -24.24 3.49 5.75
C THR A 59 -25.61 4.11 5.52
N PRO A 60 -26.50 3.47 4.73
CA PRO A 60 -27.82 4.02 4.51
C PRO A 60 -28.41 4.32 5.90
N PRO A 61 -28.95 5.53 6.14
CA PRO A 61 -29.51 5.85 7.44
C PRO A 61 -30.46 4.72 7.85
N GLU A 62 -30.41 4.30 9.12
CA GLU A 62 -31.17 3.15 9.63
C GLU A 62 -32.66 3.22 9.24
N ASP A 63 -33.16 4.45 9.04
CA ASP A 63 -34.51 4.75 8.59
C ASP A 63 -34.84 4.26 7.15
N ILE A 64 -33.87 4.21 6.23
CA ILE A 64 -34.07 3.67 4.87
C ILE A 64 -34.16 2.15 4.90
N VAL A 65 -33.30 1.49 5.68
CA VAL A 65 -33.32 0.03 5.83
C VAL A 65 -34.58 -0.41 6.57
N ALA A 66 -34.98 0.33 7.62
CA ALA A 66 -36.21 0.09 8.35
C ALA A 66 -37.47 0.36 7.51
N ARG A 67 -37.47 1.36 6.63
CA ARG A 67 -38.57 1.63 5.68
C ARG A 67 -38.69 0.54 4.63
N MET A 68 -37.59 0.12 3.99
CA MET A 68 -37.61 -0.95 2.98
C MET A 68 -38.18 -2.25 3.54
N VAL A 69 -37.77 -2.64 4.76
CA VAL A 69 -38.26 -3.85 5.42
C VAL A 69 -39.72 -3.73 5.88
N ARG A 70 -40.20 -2.51 6.16
CA ARG A 70 -41.62 -2.24 6.50
C ARG A 70 -42.52 -2.24 5.27
N GLU A 71 -42.06 -1.73 4.14
CA GLU A 71 -42.82 -1.72 2.87
C GLU A 71 -42.99 -3.14 2.30
N ASP A 72 -41.96 -3.98 2.39
CA ASP A 72 -42.04 -5.41 2.00
C ASP A 72 -43.04 -6.19 2.88
N ARG A 73 -43.11 -5.85 4.17
CA ARG A 73 -44.04 -6.48 5.13
C ARG A 73 -45.51 -6.09 4.95
N ASN A 74 -45.78 -4.92 4.37
CA ASN A 74 -47.13 -4.38 4.25
C ASN A 74 -47.79 -4.72 2.90
N SER A 75 -47.14 -5.56 2.10
CA SER A 75 -47.59 -5.99 0.77
C SER A 75 -48.26 -7.39 0.77
N HIS A 76 -48.77 -7.86 1.91
CA HIS A 76 -49.55 -9.11 2.02
C HIS A 76 -50.87 -8.90 2.76
#